data_AF-A0A829S4M7-F1
#
_entry.id   AF-A0A829S4M7-F1
#
_cell.length_a   1.000
_cell.length_b   1.000
_cell.length_c   1.000
_cell.angle_alpha   90.00
_cell.angle_beta   90.00
_cell.angle_gamma   90.00
#
_symmetry.space_group_name_H-M   'P 1'
#
loop_
_entity.id
_entity.type
_entity.pdbx_description
1 polymer ?
#
loop_
_entity_poly.entity_id
_entity_poly.type
_entity_poly.pdbx_seq_one_letter_code
_entity_poly.pdbx_strand_id
1 'polypeptide(L)'
;MPIDLFIGKANVQTYIYVFKVNEPHHPDEMVKFIDFSNDGYTRTNRKKASNNLKDTDNARERYDELVKLVRFGRSQLKILSNNEYHENTIDPENGADWNQIAPIDTKPTIEDFKKTVGDYLAWEISSLIKGNIKENSKLGK
;
A
#
# COMPACT_ATOMS: atom_id res chain seq x y z
N MET A 1 -2.62 -0.39 -7.84
CA MET A 1 -1.81 -0.72 -9.05
C MET A 1 -0.37 -0.29 -8.82
N PRO A 2 0.61 -0.94 -9.47
CA PRO A 2 2.03 -0.57 -9.31
C PRO A 2 2.30 0.85 -9.80
N ILE A 3 3.13 1.60 -9.07
CA ILE A 3 3.49 2.99 -9.43
C ILE A 3 4.31 3.06 -10.72
N ASP A 4 5.04 1.99 -11.04
CA ASP A 4 5.92 1.88 -12.20
C ASP A 4 5.20 1.32 -13.44
N LEU A 5 3.87 1.25 -13.43
CA LEU A 5 3.06 0.71 -14.54
C LEU A 5 3.38 1.40 -15.88
N PHE A 6 3.66 2.71 -15.85
CA PHE A 6 4.02 3.52 -17.00
C PHE A 6 5.50 3.96 -17.01
N ILE A 7 6.40 3.17 -16.42
CA ILE A 7 7.82 3.49 -16.31
C ILE A 7 8.41 3.96 -17.66
N GLY A 8 9.08 5.12 -17.64
CA GLY A 8 9.67 5.72 -18.83
C GLY A 8 8.71 6.53 -19.72
N LYS A 9 7.43 6.58 -19.37
CA LYS A 9 6.41 7.40 -20.06
C LYS A 9 5.78 8.43 -19.13
N ALA A 10 5.33 7.99 -17.96
CA ALA A 10 4.69 8.84 -16.97
C ALA A 10 4.90 8.29 -15.55
N ASN A 11 4.80 9.16 -14.55
CA ASN A 11 4.77 8.79 -13.14
C ASN A 11 3.44 9.26 -12.55
N VAL A 12 2.44 8.39 -12.58
CA VAL A 12 1.06 8.71 -12.19
C VAL A 12 0.47 7.57 -11.36
N GLN A 13 -0.34 7.92 -10.36
CA GLN A 13 -1.09 6.92 -9.60
C GLN A 13 -2.26 6.42 -10.46
N THR A 14 -2.43 5.09 -10.52
CA THR A 14 -3.42 4.45 -11.38
C THR A 14 -4.43 3.68 -10.55
N TYR A 15 -5.71 3.89 -10.85
CA TYR A 15 -6.84 3.17 -10.29
C TYR A 15 -7.67 2.56 -11.43
N ILE A 16 -8.21 1.37 -11.21
CA ILE A 16 -9.07 0.67 -12.18
C ILE A 16 -10.42 0.48 -11.50
N TYR A 17 -11.47 0.96 -12.15
CA TYR A 17 -12.84 0.84 -11.67
C TYR A 17 -13.61 -0.11 -12.57
N VAL A 18 -14.34 -1.05 -11.97
CA VAL A 18 -15.13 -2.06 -12.67
C VAL A 18 -16.59 -1.87 -12.30
N PHE A 19 -17.41 -1.53 -13.29
CA PHE A 19 -18.83 -1.29 -13.13
C PHE A 19 -19.63 -2.22 -14.02
N LYS A 20 -20.85 -2.53 -13.60
CA LYS A 20 -21.85 -3.13 -14.48
C LYS A 20 -22.52 -2.03 -15.29
N VAL A 21 -22.77 -2.31 -16.56
CA VAL A 21 -23.42 -1.36 -17.46
C VAL A 21 -24.91 -1.30 -17.15
N ASN A 22 -25.48 -0.11 -17.11
CA ASN A 22 -26.91 0.15 -16.83
C ASN A 22 -27.40 -0.34 -15.46
N GLU A 23 -26.52 -0.49 -14.48
CA GLU A 23 -26.88 -0.87 -13.11
C GLU A 23 -26.37 0.22 -12.15
N PRO A 24 -27.26 1.02 -11.54
CA PRO A 24 -26.84 1.99 -10.53
C PRO A 24 -26.39 1.24 -9.27
N HIS A 25 -25.32 1.74 -8.64
CA HIS A 25 -24.82 1.14 -7.42
C HIS A 25 -25.72 1.49 -6.23
N HIS A 26 -26.06 0.49 -5.41
CA HIS A 26 -26.84 0.70 -4.19
C HIS A 26 -25.92 0.97 -2.99
N PRO A 27 -26.23 1.88 -2.06
CA PRO A 27 -25.36 2.19 -0.92
C PRO A 27 -24.99 0.97 -0.05
N ASP A 28 -25.93 0.02 0.10
CA ASP A 28 -25.71 -1.21 0.87
C ASP A 28 -24.97 -2.32 0.09
N GLU A 29 -24.66 -2.11 -1.19
CA GLU A 29 -23.89 -3.09 -1.96
C GLU A 29 -22.42 -3.06 -1.59
N MET A 30 -21.86 -4.25 -1.34
CA MET A 30 -20.45 -4.39 -1.03
C MET A 30 -19.59 -4.10 -2.26
N VAL A 31 -18.67 -3.14 -2.12
CA VAL A 31 -17.59 -2.85 -3.07
C VAL A 31 -16.34 -3.62 -2.63
N LYS A 32 -15.60 -4.12 -3.63
CA LYS A 32 -14.35 -4.84 -3.43
C LYS A 32 -13.18 -3.91 -3.69
N PHE A 33 -12.40 -3.64 -2.66
CA PHE A 33 -11.20 -2.83 -2.73
C PHE A 33 -9.98 -3.75 -2.75
N ILE A 34 -9.21 -3.65 -3.83
CA ILE A 34 -8.05 -4.50 -4.09
C ILE A 34 -6.83 -3.63 -4.32
N ASP A 35 -5.92 -3.59 -3.35
CA ASP A 35 -4.60 -3.03 -3.53
C ASP A 35 -3.73 -4.01 -4.31
N PHE A 36 -3.66 -3.77 -5.62
CA PHE A 36 -2.78 -4.50 -6.53
C PHE A 36 -1.50 -3.70 -6.83
N SER A 37 -0.93 -3.03 -5.83
CA SER A 37 0.35 -2.31 -5.95
C SER A 37 1.53 -3.23 -6.19
N ASN A 38 1.51 -4.45 -5.62
CA ASN A 38 2.46 -5.51 -5.89
C ASN A 38 1.84 -6.59 -6.81
N ASP A 39 2.01 -6.41 -8.11
CA ASP A 39 1.47 -7.32 -9.13
C ASP A 39 2.42 -8.48 -9.50
N GLY A 40 3.57 -8.58 -8.82
CA GLY A 40 4.58 -9.62 -9.05
C GLY A 40 5.45 -9.44 -10.29
N TYR A 41 5.24 -8.38 -11.08
CA TYR A 41 6.12 -8.04 -12.21
C TYR A 41 7.21 -7.07 -11.78
N THR A 42 8.46 -7.37 -12.16
CA THR A 42 9.53 -6.38 -12.17
C THR A 42 9.62 -5.71 -13.53
N ARG A 43 9.47 -4.38 -13.53
CA ARG A 43 9.58 -3.54 -14.73
C ARG A 43 10.92 -2.83 -14.76
N THR A 44 11.48 -2.70 -15.96
CA THR A 44 12.70 -1.92 -16.20
C THR A 44 12.54 -1.10 -17.48
N ASN A 45 13.22 0.03 -17.59
CA ASN A 45 13.17 0.87 -18.79
C ASN A 45 14.54 0.95 -19.47
N ARG A 46 15.07 -0.20 -19.92
CA ARG A 46 16.39 -0.25 -20.57
C ARG A 46 16.24 -0.23 -22.09
N LYS A 47 16.81 0.79 -22.74
CA LYS A 47 16.72 1.04 -24.21
C LYS A 47 17.16 -0.12 -25.11
N LYS A 48 18.01 -1.04 -24.63
CA LYS A 48 18.54 -2.19 -25.38
C LYS A 48 18.17 -3.55 -24.77
N ALA A 49 17.22 -3.60 -23.84
CA ALA A 49 16.74 -4.88 -23.31
C ALA A 49 15.75 -5.52 -24.27
N SER A 50 15.87 -6.84 -24.48
CA SER A 50 14.90 -7.64 -25.23
C SER A 50 13.59 -7.82 -24.48
N ASN A 51 13.65 -7.84 -23.14
CA ASN A 51 12.48 -7.90 -22.28
C ASN A 51 12.65 -6.97 -21.07
N ASN A 52 11.69 -6.07 -20.91
CA ASN A 52 11.62 -5.06 -19.87
C ASN A 52 10.57 -5.38 -18.77
N LEU A 53 9.80 -6.46 -18.93
CA LEU A 53 8.78 -6.94 -17.99
C LEU A 53 9.09 -8.40 -17.61
N LYS A 54 9.46 -8.63 -16.35
CA LYS A 54 9.81 -9.97 -15.87
C LYS A 54 8.87 -10.39 -14.76
N ASP A 55 8.33 -11.59 -14.88
CA ASP A 55 7.64 -12.27 -13.79
C ASP A 55 8.69 -12.67 -12.74
N THR A 56 8.61 -12.06 -11.55
CA THR A 56 9.59 -12.26 -10.47
C THR A 56 8.95 -12.78 -9.19
N ASP A 57 7.64 -12.62 -9.03
CA ASP A 57 6.90 -13.05 -7.84
C ASP A 57 5.49 -13.55 -8.20
N ASN A 58 5.45 -14.63 -8.98
CA ASN A 58 4.22 -15.33 -9.40
C ASN A 58 3.16 -14.41 -10.01
N ALA A 59 3.59 -13.49 -10.88
CA ALA A 59 2.72 -12.46 -11.44
C ALA A 59 1.49 -13.07 -12.11
N ARG A 60 1.66 -14.11 -12.92
CA ARG A 60 0.53 -14.76 -13.60
C ARG A 60 -0.55 -15.25 -12.63
N GLU A 61 -0.14 -15.90 -11.54
CA GLU A 61 -1.09 -16.42 -10.54
C GLU A 61 -1.79 -15.29 -9.78
N ARG A 62 -1.07 -14.20 -9.48
CA ARG A 62 -1.66 -13.00 -8.88
C ARG A 62 -2.73 -12.37 -9.76
N TYR A 63 -2.49 -12.28 -11.07
CA TYR A 63 -3.48 -11.78 -12.03
C TYR A 63 -4.69 -12.74 -12.15
N ASP A 64 -4.46 -14.05 -12.14
CA ASP A 64 -5.55 -15.04 -12.13
C ASP A 64 -6.41 -14.94 -10.86
N GLU A 65 -5.78 -14.73 -9.70
CA GLU A 65 -6.47 -14.46 -8.45
C GLU A 65 -7.24 -13.14 -8.49
N LEU A 66 -6.64 -12.06 -9.00
CA LEU A 66 -7.30 -10.76 -9.12
C LEU A 66 -8.63 -10.85 -9.88
N VAL A 67 -8.62 -11.53 -11.03
CA VAL A 67 -9.84 -11.74 -11.84
C VAL A 67 -10.90 -12.53 -11.04
N LYS A 68 -10.48 -13.54 -10.29
CA LYS A 68 -11.36 -14.33 -9.44
C LYS A 68 -11.91 -13.52 -8.27
N LEU A 69 -11.11 -12.67 -7.64
CA LEU A 69 -11.55 -11.79 -6.55
C LEU A 69 -12.58 -10.77 -7.05
N VAL A 70 -12.35 -10.15 -8.21
CA VAL A 70 -13.34 -9.22 -8.82
C VAL A 70 -14.69 -9.93 -9.00
N ARG A 71 -14.69 -11.18 -9.48
CA ARG A 71 -15.93 -11.92 -9.76
C ARG A 71 -16.58 -12.53 -8.52
N PHE A 72 -15.82 -13.23 -7.67
CA PHE A 72 -16.33 -14.09 -6.60
C PHE A 72 -16.03 -13.59 -5.18
N GLY A 73 -15.25 -12.51 -5.06
CA GLY A 73 -14.92 -11.89 -3.80
C GLY A 73 -13.98 -12.71 -2.92
N ARG A 74 -14.05 -12.47 -1.60
CA ARG A 74 -13.11 -12.97 -0.60
C ARG A 74 -12.85 -14.48 -0.62
N SER A 75 -13.82 -15.26 -1.10
CA SER A 75 -13.73 -16.73 -1.19
C SER A 75 -12.55 -17.24 -2.03
N GLN A 76 -12.00 -16.39 -2.91
CA GLN A 76 -10.90 -16.73 -3.80
C GLN A 76 -9.53 -16.19 -3.36
N LEU A 77 -9.45 -15.58 -2.17
CA LEU A 77 -8.21 -15.02 -1.62
C LEU A 77 -7.20 -16.14 -1.32
N LYS A 78 -5.98 -16.02 -1.86
CA LYS A 78 -4.91 -17.02 -1.76
C LYS A 78 -3.53 -16.39 -1.58
N ILE A 79 -3.09 -15.57 -2.53
CA ILE A 79 -1.78 -14.90 -2.55
C ILE A 79 -1.90 -13.51 -1.93
N LEU A 80 -2.96 -12.78 -2.27
CA LEU A 80 -3.20 -11.45 -1.72
C LEU A 80 -3.56 -11.56 -0.23
N SER A 81 -3.07 -10.62 0.56
CA SER A 81 -3.31 -10.55 1.99
C SER A 81 -4.63 -9.86 2.32
N ASN A 82 -5.09 -10.00 3.57
CA ASN A 82 -6.26 -9.28 4.07
C ASN A 82 -6.06 -7.75 4.09
N ASN A 83 -4.82 -7.27 4.02
CA ASN A 83 -4.52 -5.85 3.93
C ASN A 83 -4.65 -5.34 2.49
N GLU A 84 -4.41 -6.21 1.51
CA GLU A 84 -4.54 -5.89 0.09
C GLU A 84 -5.98 -6.07 -0.41
N TYR A 85 -6.78 -6.94 0.23
CA TYR A 85 -8.18 -7.17 -0.14
C TYR A 85 -9.12 -6.89 1.02
N HIS A 86 -10.04 -5.94 0.84
CA HIS A 86 -11.13 -5.71 1.77
C HIS A 86 -12.44 -5.36 1.03
N GLU A 87 -13.56 -5.56 1.72
CA GLU A 87 -14.89 -5.25 1.20
C GLU A 87 -15.52 -4.21 2.12
N ASN A 88 -16.05 -3.13 1.53
CA ASN A 88 -16.76 -2.09 2.26
C ASN A 88 -17.83 -1.45 1.35
N THR A 89 -18.70 -0.61 1.90
CA THR A 89 -19.69 0.16 1.14
C THR A 89 -19.09 1.51 0.68
N ILE A 90 -19.70 2.10 -0.36
CA ILE A 90 -19.42 3.48 -0.78
C ILE A 90 -20.70 4.33 -0.75
N ASP A 91 -20.53 5.64 -0.59
CA ASP A 91 -21.58 6.63 -0.76
C ASP A 91 -21.70 7.02 -2.25
N PRO A 92 -22.80 6.64 -2.94
CA PRO A 92 -22.98 6.95 -4.35
C PRO A 92 -23.11 8.46 -4.65
N GLU A 93 -23.43 9.30 -3.65
CA GLU A 93 -23.68 10.73 -3.84
C GLU A 93 -22.45 11.62 -3.59
N ASN A 94 -21.52 11.18 -2.73
CA ASN A 94 -20.36 11.98 -2.32
C ASN A 94 -19.12 11.74 -3.20
N GLY A 95 -18.82 10.48 -3.53
CA GLY A 95 -17.69 10.11 -4.38
C GLY A 95 -16.29 10.25 -3.76
N ALA A 96 -16.18 10.80 -2.55
CA ALA A 96 -14.91 11.00 -1.85
C ALA A 96 -14.27 9.68 -1.35
N ASP A 97 -15.03 8.60 -1.31
CA ASP A 97 -14.70 7.31 -0.71
C ASP A 97 -14.48 6.19 -1.74
N TRP A 98 -14.27 6.53 -3.02
CA TRP A 98 -14.05 5.55 -4.08
C TRP A 98 -12.69 4.85 -4.00
N ASN A 99 -11.76 5.39 -3.20
CA ASN A 99 -10.40 4.86 -3.02
C ASN A 99 -10.14 4.59 -1.54
N GLN A 100 -10.73 3.51 -1.01
CA GLN A 100 -10.54 3.09 0.38
C GLN A 100 -9.30 2.21 0.52
N ILE A 101 -8.68 2.29 1.70
CA ILE A 101 -7.55 1.44 2.11
C ILE A 101 -8.05 0.53 3.22
N ALA A 102 -7.54 -0.70 3.27
CA ALA A 102 -7.89 -1.62 4.33
C ALA A 102 -7.60 -0.98 5.69
N PRO A 103 -8.48 -1.15 6.69
CA PRO A 103 -8.24 -0.62 8.02
C PRO A 103 -6.96 -1.25 8.61
N ILE A 104 -5.95 -0.41 8.85
CA ILE A 104 -4.69 -0.81 9.46
C ILE A 104 -4.81 -0.61 10.97
N ASP A 105 -4.44 -1.62 11.76
CA ASP A 105 -4.25 -1.42 13.20
C ASP A 105 -3.01 -0.55 13.42
N THR A 106 -3.23 0.72 13.74
CA THR A 106 -2.17 1.69 13.98
C THR A 106 -1.58 1.58 15.39
N LYS A 107 -2.02 0.62 16.20
CA LYS A 107 -1.49 0.43 17.54
C LYS A 107 -0.04 -0.06 17.45
N PRO A 108 0.93 0.72 17.94
CA PRO A 108 2.34 0.33 17.87
C PRO A 108 2.58 -0.94 18.67
N THR A 109 3.40 -1.84 18.13
CA THR A 109 3.80 -3.04 18.85
C THR A 109 4.81 -2.69 19.95
N ILE A 110 4.96 -3.57 20.94
CA ILE A 110 6.00 -3.43 21.98
C ILE A 110 7.40 -3.37 21.33
N GLU A 111 7.58 -4.05 20.20
CA GLU A 111 8.85 -4.11 19.48
C GLU A 111 9.17 -2.78 18.78
N ASP A 112 8.16 -2.16 18.15
CA ASP A 112 8.28 -0.80 17.60
C ASP A 112 8.65 0.20 18.69
N PHE A 113 8.00 0.11 19.86
CA PHE A 113 8.31 0.96 21.00
C PHE A 113 9.76 0.78 21.49
N LYS A 114 10.21 -0.47 21.66
CA LYS A 114 11.59 -0.78 22.07
C LYS A 114 12.60 -0.22 21.07
N LYS A 115 12.32 -0.36 19.78
CA LYS A 115 13.17 0.18 18.72
C LYS A 115 13.24 1.71 18.80
N THR A 116 12.10 2.39 18.90
CA THR A 116 12.07 3.86 18.99
C THR A 116 12.83 4.38 20.20
N VAL A 117 12.65 3.76 21.37
CA VAL A 117 13.39 4.13 22.60
C VAL A 117 14.88 3.83 22.43
N GLY A 118 15.25 2.69 21.85
CA GLY A 118 16.63 2.32 21.58
C GLY A 118 17.33 3.29 20.62
N ASP A 119 16.68 3.65 19.52
CA ASP A 119 17.20 4.60 18.53
C ASP A 119 17.40 5.99 19.15
N TYR A 120 16.46 6.43 20.00
CA TYR A 120 16.57 7.69 20.73
C TYR A 120 17.75 7.68 21.71
N LEU A 121 17.88 6.64 22.54
CA LEU A 121 18.99 6.53 23.50
C LEU A 121 20.35 6.43 22.78
N ALA A 122 20.42 5.69 21.67
CA ALA A 122 21.62 5.60 20.86
C ALA A 122 22.01 6.96 20.26
N TRP A 123 21.03 7.72 19.77
CA TRP A 123 21.23 9.09 19.31
C TRP A 123 21.68 10.02 20.43
N GLU A 124 21.08 9.92 21.63
CA GLU A 124 21.42 10.74 22.79
C GLU A 124 22.86 10.49 23.24
N ILE A 125 23.25 9.22 23.39
CA ILE A 125 24.62 8.83 23.72
C ILE A 125 25.60 9.31 22.63
N SER A 126 25.26 9.14 21.34
CA SER A 126 26.08 9.64 20.24
C SER A 126 26.27 11.17 20.30
N SER A 127 25.22 11.90 20.67
CA SER A 127 25.22 13.36 20.76
C SER A 127 26.00 13.87 21.97
N LEU A 128 25.96 13.15 23.10
CA LEU A 128 26.80 13.40 24.28
C LEU A 128 28.28 13.18 23.95
N ILE A 129 28.62 12.05 23.32
CA ILE A 129 30.01 11.72 22.94
C ILE A 129 30.56 12.73 21.93
N LYS A 130 29.74 13.18 20.97
CA LYS A 130 30.11 14.20 19.99
C LYS A 130 30.16 15.62 20.56
N GLY A 131 29.85 15.82 21.85
CA GLY A 131 29.88 17.12 22.52
C GLY A 131 28.82 18.11 22.04
N ASN A 132 27.76 17.63 21.38
CA ASN A 132 26.71 18.47 20.80
C ASN A 132 25.62 18.87 21.80
N ILE A 133 25.56 18.22 22.97
CA ILE A 133 24.64 18.60 24.05
C ILE A 133 25.43 19.43 25.05
N LYS A 134 25.47 20.76 24.83
CA LYS A 134 25.68 21.70 25.94
C LYS A 134 24.46 21.59 26.83
N GLU A 135 24.67 21.25 28.09
CA GLU A 135 23.64 21.18 29.12
C GLU A 135 22.63 22.32 28.97
N ASN A 136 21.38 22.00 28.64
CA ASN A 136 20.25 22.92 28.79
C ASN A 136 19.87 23.05 30.29
N SER A 137 20.86 23.21 31.16
CA SER A 137 20.68 23.60 32.55
C SER A 137 20.78 25.11 32.65
N LYS A 138 19.73 25.83 32.21
CA LYS A 138 19.33 27.17 32.66
C LYS A 138 18.14 27.67 31.83
N LEU A 139 16.94 27.22 32.19
CA LEU A 139 15.77 28.11 32.17
C LEU A 139 15.33 28.29 33.62
N GLY A 140 16.12 29.09 34.33
CA GLY A 140 15.71 29.79 35.53
C GLY A 140 15.74 31.28 35.22
N LYS A 141 14.57 31.82 34.85
CA LYS A 141 14.00 33.13 35.22
C LYS A 141 12.68 33.32 34.52
#